data_AF-A0AB74M827-F1
#
_entry.id   AF-A0AB74M827-F1
#
_cell.length_a   1.000
_cell.length_b   1.000
_cell.length_c   1.000
_cell.angle_alpha   90.00
_cell.angle_beta   90.00
_cell.angle_gamma   90.00
#
_symmetry.space_group_name_H-M   'P 1'
#
loop_
_entity.id
_entity.type
_entity.pdbx_description
1 polymer ?
#
loop_
_entity_poly.entity_id
_entity_poly.type
_entity_poly.pdbx_seq_one_letter_code
_entity_poly.pdbx_strand_id
1 'polypeptide(L)'
;MITPTSDSEPEWYYVVVSAGQSNSMAYGEGLPLPDSYDKPDSRIRQLARRSTVTPSGKACAYNDIILADHCLHDVQDMSQYNHPKADLNKGQYGCVSQGLH
;
A
#
# COMPACT_ATOMS: atom_id res chain seq x y z
N MET A 1 -32.94 -0.33 -8.12
CA MET A 1 -31.52 -0.31 -8.50
C MET A 1 -30.77 0.35 -7.35
N ILE A 2 -29.94 -0.40 -6.63
CA ILE A 2 -29.13 0.14 -5.54
C ILE A 2 -27.92 0.78 -6.21
N THR A 3 -27.79 2.10 -6.13
CA THR A 3 -26.58 2.80 -6.53
C THR A 3 -25.52 2.46 -5.48
N PRO A 4 -24.41 1.78 -5.82
CA PRO A 4 -23.37 1.49 -4.84
C PRO A 4 -22.76 2.83 -4.41
N THR A 5 -22.92 3.16 -3.14
CA THR A 5 -22.16 4.25 -2.51
C THR A 5 -20.69 3.85 -2.52
N SER A 6 -19.79 4.77 -2.86
CA SER A 6 -18.35 4.51 -3.03
C SER A 6 -17.62 3.92 -1.81
N ASP A 7 -18.27 3.84 -0.66
CA ASP A 7 -17.73 3.37 0.63
C ASP A 7 -18.06 1.91 1.00
N SER A 8 -18.89 1.19 0.23
CA SER A 8 -19.17 -0.22 0.53
C SER A 8 -18.04 -1.12 0.03
N GLU A 9 -17.67 -2.12 0.83
CA GLU A 9 -16.75 -3.18 0.39
C GLU A 9 -17.27 -3.83 -0.91
N PRO A 10 -16.43 -3.99 -1.94
CA PRO A 10 -16.89 -4.55 -3.21
C PRO A 10 -17.19 -6.05 -3.06
N GLU A 11 -18.17 -6.54 -3.83
CA GLU A 11 -18.56 -7.95 -3.84
C GLU A 11 -17.45 -8.88 -4.39
N TRP A 12 -16.55 -8.32 -5.20
CA TRP A 12 -15.45 -9.03 -5.85
C TRP A 12 -14.32 -8.06 -6.21
N TYR A 13 -13.12 -8.60 -6.47
CA TYR A 13 -11.95 -7.84 -6.89
C TYR A 13 -11.41 -8.38 -8.22
N TYR A 14 -10.96 -7.48 -9.10
CA TYR A 14 -10.01 -7.87 -10.15
C TYR A 14 -8.65 -8.11 -9.50
N VAL A 15 -8.04 -9.26 -9.79
CA VAL A 15 -6.73 -9.63 -9.22
C VAL A 15 -5.64 -9.37 -10.26
N VAL A 16 -4.72 -8.48 -9.91
CA VAL A 16 -3.48 -8.24 -10.66
C VAL A 16 -2.32 -8.73 -9.79
N VAL A 17 -1.49 -9.61 -10.35
CA VAL A 17 -0.34 -10.16 -9.63
C VAL A 17 0.90 -9.36 -10.02
N SER A 18 1.54 -8.72 -9.03
CA SER A 18 2.89 -8.17 -9.18
C SER A 18 3.92 -9.16 -8.65
N ALA A 19 5.00 -9.35 -9.39
CA ALA A 19 6.14 -10.15 -8.98
C ALA A 19 7.41 -9.67 -9.71
N GLY A 20 8.58 -9.98 -9.14
CA GLY A 20 9.86 -9.65 -9.73
C GLY A 20 10.90 -9.31 -8.67
N GLN A 21 11.84 -8.46 -9.05
CA GLN A 21 12.88 -7.91 -8.17
C GLN A 21 12.61 -6.42 -7.94
N SER A 22 13.64 -5.63 -7.58
CA SER A 22 13.54 -4.23 -7.16
C SER A 22 12.62 -3.35 -8.01
N ASN A 23 12.72 -3.41 -9.34
CA ASN A 23 11.91 -2.58 -10.24
C ASN A 23 10.43 -2.99 -10.33
N SER A 24 10.02 -4.11 -9.73
CA SER A 24 8.61 -4.54 -9.62
C SER A 24 8.00 -4.21 -8.25
N MET A 25 8.75 -3.55 -7.37
CA MET A 25 8.40 -3.30 -5.97
C MET A 25 8.81 -1.88 -5.55
N ALA A 26 8.67 -1.56 -4.26
CA ALA A 26 8.91 -0.20 -3.74
C ALA A 26 10.42 0.13 -3.64
N TYR A 27 11.05 0.54 -4.74
CA TYR A 27 12.43 1.04 -4.77
C TYR A 27 12.55 2.52 -5.18
N GLY A 28 11.42 3.20 -5.43
CA GLY A 28 11.41 4.65 -5.65
C GLY A 28 11.82 5.38 -4.37
N GLU A 29 12.94 6.09 -4.40
CA GLU A 29 13.50 6.80 -3.23
C GLU A 29 12.88 8.19 -3.00
N GLY A 30 11.97 8.62 -3.88
CA GLY A 30 11.26 9.89 -3.75
C GLY A 30 10.40 9.95 -2.48
N LEU A 31 10.09 11.17 -2.02
CA LEU A 31 9.20 11.38 -0.88
C LEU A 31 7.79 10.88 -1.22
N PRO A 32 7.20 9.95 -0.42
CA PRO A 32 5.81 9.56 -0.61
C PRO A 32 4.84 10.72 -0.40
N LEU A 33 3.78 10.78 -1.20
CA LEU A 33 2.78 11.84 -1.24
C LEU A 33 1.36 11.28 -0.95
N PRO A 34 1.10 10.77 0.27
CA PRO A 34 -0.14 10.06 0.62
C PRO A 34 -1.41 10.94 0.59
N ASP A 35 -1.25 12.26 0.56
CA ASP A 35 -2.38 13.20 0.40
C ASP A 35 -2.74 13.46 -1.08
N SER A 36 -1.90 13.04 -2.04
CA SER A 36 -2.09 13.28 -3.47
C SER A 36 -1.84 12.04 -4.33
N TYR A 37 -0.66 11.92 -4.95
CA TYR A 37 -0.37 10.91 -5.98
C TYR A 37 -0.27 9.49 -5.42
N ASP A 38 0.08 9.37 -4.14
CA ASP A 38 0.26 8.09 -3.45
C ASP A 38 -0.91 7.79 -2.50
N LYS A 39 -2.03 8.49 -2.69
CA LYS A 39 -3.19 8.38 -1.81
C LYS A 39 -3.87 7.01 -1.96
N PRO A 40 -4.03 6.25 -0.86
CA PRO A 40 -4.81 5.01 -0.89
C PRO A 40 -6.27 5.24 -1.30
N ASP A 41 -6.83 4.33 -2.10
CA ASP A 41 -8.25 4.29 -2.42
C ASP A 41 -8.94 3.18 -1.62
N SER A 42 -10.12 3.47 -1.07
CA SER A 42 -10.95 2.54 -0.30
C SER A 42 -11.23 1.18 -1.00
N ARG A 43 -11.16 1.13 -2.33
CA ARG A 43 -11.45 -0.04 -3.16
C ARG A 43 -10.20 -0.74 -3.69
N ILE A 44 -9.01 -0.14 -3.57
CA ILE A 44 -7.75 -0.77 -4.00
C ILE A 44 -7.15 -1.49 -2.79
N ARG A 45 -6.97 -2.80 -2.93
CA ARG A 45 -6.55 -3.70 -1.87
C ARG A 45 -5.33 -4.50 -2.27
N GLN A 46 -4.60 -4.98 -1.26
CA GLN A 46 -3.49 -5.91 -1.42
C GLN A 46 -3.61 -7.04 -0.40
N LEU A 47 -2.87 -8.13 -0.63
CA LEU A 47 -2.73 -9.22 0.34
C LEU A 47 -1.62 -8.90 1.33
N ALA A 48 -1.93 -8.98 2.61
CA ALA A 48 -0.98 -8.69 3.67
C ALA A 48 0.12 -9.76 3.76
N ARG A 49 1.37 -9.30 3.88
CA ARG A 49 2.53 -10.11 4.26
C ARG A 49 3.20 -9.74 5.59
N ARG A 50 3.29 -8.45 5.90
CA ARG A 50 3.86 -7.91 7.15
C ARG A 50 2.96 -8.19 8.37
N SER A 51 3.47 -7.94 9.57
CA SER A 51 2.71 -8.08 10.82
C SER A 51 1.73 -6.93 11.10
N THR A 52 1.91 -5.78 10.44
CA THR A 52 1.02 -4.61 10.52
C THR A 52 0.76 -4.04 9.13
N VAL A 53 -0.41 -3.40 8.95
CA VAL A 53 -0.85 -2.82 7.65
C VAL A 53 0.08 -1.71 7.19
N THR A 54 0.46 -0.83 8.11
CA THR A 54 1.48 0.20 7.93
C THR A 54 2.50 0.06 9.07
N PRO A 55 3.68 0.69 9.00
CA PRO A 55 4.59 0.75 10.15
C PRO A 55 3.89 1.29 11.40
N SER A 56 3.91 0.53 12.50
CA SER A 56 3.19 0.85 13.76
C SER A 56 1.66 0.92 13.64
N GLY A 57 1.09 0.47 12.52
CA GLY A 57 -0.34 0.44 12.28
C GLY A 57 -1.06 -0.76 12.90
N LYS A 58 -2.31 -0.97 12.46
CA LYS A 58 -3.12 -2.13 12.87
C LYS A 58 -2.41 -3.44 12.49
N ALA A 59 -2.46 -4.44 13.38
CA ALA A 59 -1.98 -5.78 13.07
C ALA A 59 -2.77 -6.42 11.92
N CYS A 60 -2.07 -7.21 11.09
CA CYS A 60 -2.66 -8.04 10.04
C CYS A 60 -2.00 -9.42 10.02
N ALA A 61 -2.74 -10.41 9.53
CA ALA A 61 -2.24 -11.76 9.28
C ALA A 61 -1.87 -11.94 7.80
N TYR A 62 -1.12 -13.00 7.50
CA TYR A 62 -0.79 -13.36 6.13
C TYR A 62 -2.07 -13.57 5.30
N ASN A 63 -2.13 -12.93 4.13
CA ASN A 63 -3.25 -12.89 3.20
C ASN A 63 -4.52 -12.15 3.67
N ASP A 64 -4.48 -11.40 4.76
CA ASP A 64 -5.56 -10.45 5.06
C ASP A 64 -5.70 -9.45 3.90
N ILE A 65 -6.94 -9.12 3.53
CA ILE A 65 -7.24 -8.08 2.55
C ILE A 65 -7.11 -6.72 3.25
N ILE A 66 -6.08 -5.97 2.88
CA ILE A 66 -5.75 -4.67 3.48
C ILE A 66 -5.72 -3.58 2.40
N LEU A 67 -5.71 -2.31 2.79
CA LEU A 67 -5.55 -1.22 1.82
C LEU A 67 -4.19 -1.32 1.12
N ALA A 68 -4.18 -1.10 -0.19
CA ALA A 68 -2.96 -0.85 -0.93
C ALA A 68 -2.50 0.59 -0.67
N ASP A 69 -1.20 0.79 -0.52
CA ASP A 69 -0.57 2.09 -0.49
C ASP A 69 0.73 2.06 -1.31
N HIS A 70 1.51 3.15 -1.28
CA HIS A 70 2.72 3.30 -2.08
C HIS A 70 3.82 2.31 -1.72
N CYS A 71 3.75 1.59 -0.60
CA CYS A 71 4.76 0.63 -0.17
C CYS A 71 4.11 -0.73 0.11
N LEU A 72 3.81 -1.44 -0.97
CA LEU A 72 3.13 -2.75 -0.96
C LEU A 72 3.85 -3.82 -0.10
N HIS A 73 3.09 -4.83 0.31
CA HIS A 73 3.51 -5.99 1.10
C HIS A 73 4.26 -7.03 0.24
N ASP A 74 5.30 -6.60 -0.48
CA ASP A 74 6.22 -7.46 -1.19
C ASP A 74 7.03 -8.36 -0.24
N VAL A 75 7.71 -9.37 -0.78
CA VAL A 75 8.54 -10.31 0.01
C VAL A 75 9.61 -9.58 0.82
N GLN A 76 10.23 -8.56 0.23
CA GLN A 76 11.16 -7.67 0.92
C GLN A 76 10.38 -6.45 1.45
N ASP A 77 10.49 -6.21 2.76
CA ASP A 77 9.84 -5.07 3.40
C ASP A 77 10.65 -3.79 3.19
N MET A 78 10.13 -2.89 2.34
CA MET A 78 10.76 -1.60 2.05
C MET A 78 10.22 -0.45 2.91
N SER A 79 9.35 -0.73 3.88
CA SER A 79 8.64 0.30 4.63
C SER A 79 9.46 1.03 5.69
N GLN A 80 10.64 0.51 6.01
CA GLN A 80 11.56 1.11 6.98
C GLN A 80 12.61 2.03 6.31
N TYR A 81 12.66 2.06 4.98
CA TYR A 81 13.61 2.85 4.20
C TYR A 81 13.04 4.23 3.88
N ASN A 82 13.01 5.10 4.87
CA ASN A 82 12.35 6.40 4.77
C ASN A 82 13.21 7.43 4.03
N HIS A 83 12.57 8.28 3.22
CA HIS A 83 13.19 9.48 2.69
C HIS A 83 13.64 10.42 3.84
N PRO A 84 14.80 11.12 3.74
CA PRO A 84 15.32 11.97 4.84
C PRO A 84 14.42 13.12 5.28
N LYS A 85 13.42 13.48 4.47
CA LYS A 85 12.43 14.54 4.75
C LYS A 85 11.02 14.00 5.03
N ALA A 86 10.90 12.70 5.28
CA ALA A 86 9.61 12.09 5.60
C ALA A 86 9.05 12.58 6.93
N ASP A 87 7.76 12.91 6.95
CA ASP A 87 6.97 13.03 8.17
C ASP A 87 6.16 11.74 8.37
N LEU A 88 6.62 10.88 9.29
CA LEU A 88 5.99 9.59 9.54
C LEU A 88 4.58 9.74 10.14
N ASN A 89 4.28 10.87 10.78
CA ASN A 89 2.92 11.12 11.28
C ASN A 89 1.91 11.35 10.15
N LYS A 90 2.40 11.64 8.94
CA LYS A 90 1.59 11.78 7.72
C LYS A 90 1.58 10.51 6.86
N GLY A 91 2.15 9.41 7.35
CA GLY A 91 2.24 8.17 6.57
C GLY A 91 3.28 8.19 5.45
N GLN A 92 4.25 9.11 5.48
CA GLN A 92 5.33 9.20 4.48
C GLN A 92 6.45 8.17 4.71
N TYR A 93 6.09 6.93 5.00
CA TYR A 93 7.04 5.88 5.34
C TYR A 93 7.56 5.17 4.08
N GLY A 94 8.76 4.58 4.16
CA GLY A 94 9.30 3.70 3.14
C GLY A 94 9.60 4.34 1.78
N CYS A 95 9.86 3.45 0.82
CA CYS A 95 10.01 3.77 -0.59
C CYS A 95 8.67 3.69 -1.34
N VAL A 96 8.66 4.09 -2.60
CA VAL A 96 7.47 4.15 -3.47
C VAL A 96 7.51 3.06 -4.54
N SER A 97 6.39 2.38 -4.72
CA SER A 97 6.11 1.34 -5.72
C SER A 97 5.09 1.84 -6.72
N GLN A 98 5.22 1.41 -7.97
CA GLN A 98 4.24 1.65 -9.02
C GLN A 98 2.95 0.82 -8.88
N GLY A 99 2.91 -0.19 -8.02
CA GLY A 99 1.80 -1.13 -7.96
C GLY A 99 0.49 -0.55 -7.43
N LEU A 100 0.54 0.64 -6.80
CA LEU A 100 -0.66 1.42 -6.44
C LEU A 100 -1.24 2.18 -7.64
N HIS A 101 -0.40 2.58 -8.60
CA HIS A 101 -0.72 3.50 -9.71
C HIS A 101 -1.20 2.77 -10.96
#